data_AF-A0AAW3D9W3-F1
#
_entry.id   AF-A0AAW3D9W3-F1
#
_cell.length_a   1.000
_cell.length_b   1.000
_cell.length_c   1.000
_cell.angle_alpha   90.00
_cell.angle_beta   90.00
_cell.angle_gamma   90.00
#
_symmetry.space_group_name_H-M   'P 1'
#
loop_
_entity.id
_entity.type
_entity.pdbx_description
1 polymer ?
#
loop_
_entity_poly.entity_id
_entity_poly.type
_entity_poly.pdbx_seq_one_letter_code
_entity_poly.pdbx_strand_id
1 'polypeptide(L)'
;MKKILIIIFCVLLLSSCAKEVLIGDKLTDKATDKQQEQFKENILELFENQYNQPFKISDFKYEYGTHWKDKSCVIASMCPKEIYGTYSFYIEAIKNPIIKIKLVINDKKGSLEFIKNHFIDTAYCSSLADYYLLLANKNAVINQKGLDIGEKYCDSIGQDFYKKGKKVYLKSLNK
;
A
#
# COMPACT_ATOMS: atom_id res chain seq x y z
N MET A 1 13.30 -12.69 -45.22
CA MET A 1 12.51 -12.73 -43.96
C MET A 1 13.32 -12.51 -42.67
N LYS A 2 14.66 -12.36 -42.70
CA LYS A 2 15.45 -12.03 -41.49
C LYS A 2 15.55 -10.53 -41.16
N LYS A 3 15.40 -9.64 -42.15
CA LYS A 3 15.53 -8.18 -41.95
C LYS A 3 14.28 -7.52 -41.33
N ILE A 4 13.09 -8.10 -41.50
CA ILE A 4 11.83 -7.56 -40.95
C ILE A 4 11.67 -7.91 -39.46
N LEU A 5 12.22 -9.05 -39.00
CA LEU A 5 12.19 -9.45 -37.59
C LEU A 5 13.04 -8.54 -36.68
N ILE A 6 14.11 -7.94 -37.20
CA ILE A 6 14.98 -7.05 -36.41
C ILE A 6 14.29 -5.71 -36.13
N ILE A 7 13.46 -5.23 -37.06
CA ILE A 7 12.74 -3.96 -36.90
C ILE A 7 11.64 -4.09 -35.84
N ILE A 8 10.93 -5.22 -35.77
CA ILE A 8 9.91 -5.46 -34.73
C ILE A 8 10.54 -5.57 -33.34
N PHE A 9 11.74 -6.16 -33.24
CA PHE A 9 12.46 -6.24 -31.96
C PHE A 9 13.00 -4.86 -31.50
N CYS A 10 13.39 -3.98 -32.42
CA CYS A 10 13.80 -2.61 -32.09
C CYS A 10 12.62 -1.72 -31.65
N VAL A 11 11.41 -1.93 -32.18
CA VAL A 11 10.21 -1.16 -31.76
C VAL A 11 9.74 -1.56 -30.35
N LEU A 12 9.94 -2.81 -29.95
CA LEU A 12 9.62 -3.29 -28.59
C LEU A 12 10.66 -2.87 -27.53
N LEU A 13 11.87 -2.50 -27.94
CA LEU A 13 12.92 -1.98 -27.04
C LEU A 13 12.87 -0.45 -26.87
N LEU A 14 12.09 0.25 -27.70
CA LEU A 14 11.89 1.71 -27.56
C LEU A 14 10.75 2.07 -26.60
N SER A 15 9.91 1.13 -26.18
CA SER A 15 8.89 1.34 -25.15
C SER A 15 9.41 1.14 -23.72
N SER A 16 10.65 0.66 -23.54
CA SER A 16 11.26 0.49 -22.21
C SER A 16 12.03 1.71 -21.71
N CYS A 17 12.22 2.74 -22.55
CA CYS A 17 12.93 3.97 -22.21
C CYS A 17 11.98 5.17 -21.99
N ALA A 18 11.01 5.03 -21.08
CA ALA A 18 10.28 6.17 -20.48
C ALA A 18 9.53 5.80 -19.18
N LYS A 19 10.00 4.82 -18.40
CA LYS A 19 9.45 4.53 -17.05
C LYS A 19 10.04 5.42 -15.95
N GLU A 20 10.67 6.55 -16.31
CA GLU A 20 11.02 7.62 -15.39
C GLU A 20 10.05 8.80 -15.57
N VAL A 21 8.83 8.64 -15.07
CA VAL A 21 8.09 9.78 -14.49
C VAL A 21 7.60 9.30 -13.13
N LEU A 22 8.58 8.98 -12.28
CA LEU A 22 8.35 8.70 -10.88
C LEU A 22 8.00 10.02 -10.21
N ILE A 23 6.71 10.33 -10.15
CA ILE A 23 6.14 11.26 -9.18
C ILE A 23 6.73 12.68 -9.31
N GLY A 24 6.01 13.56 -10.02
CA GLY A 24 6.28 14.99 -10.19
C GLY A 24 7.68 15.48 -9.81
N ASP A 25 8.54 15.74 -10.79
CA ASP A 25 9.87 16.35 -10.57
C ASP A 25 9.82 17.79 -10.01
N LYS A 26 8.65 18.26 -9.58
CA LYS A 26 8.47 19.49 -8.83
C LYS A 26 7.71 19.16 -7.57
N LEU A 27 8.29 19.55 -6.43
CA LEU A 27 7.76 19.45 -5.07
C LEU A 27 6.36 20.08 -4.85
N THR A 28 5.60 20.41 -5.90
CA THR A 28 4.42 21.27 -5.83
C THR A 28 3.33 21.01 -6.87
N ASP A 29 3.44 20.12 -7.85
CA ASP A 29 2.37 20.00 -8.87
C ASP A 29 1.40 18.86 -8.53
N LYS A 30 0.09 19.16 -8.55
CA LYS A 30 -0.96 18.15 -8.33
C LYS A 30 -0.80 16.99 -9.32
N ALA A 31 -0.81 15.77 -8.82
CA ALA A 31 -0.76 14.58 -9.66
C ALA A 31 -1.97 14.54 -10.60
N THR A 32 -1.69 14.40 -11.89
CA THR A 32 -2.70 14.18 -12.92
C THR A 32 -3.40 12.83 -12.73
N ASP A 33 -4.61 12.68 -13.24
CA ASP A 33 -5.36 11.42 -13.13
C ASP A 33 -4.55 10.25 -13.72
N LYS A 34 -3.83 10.47 -14.82
CA LYS A 34 -2.93 9.47 -15.42
C LYS A 34 -1.81 9.04 -14.46
N GLN A 35 -1.20 9.98 -13.73
CA GLN A 35 -0.18 9.66 -12.73
C GLN A 35 -0.77 8.91 -11.54
N GLN A 36 -1.98 9.28 -11.10
CA GLN A 36 -2.68 8.59 -10.03
C GLN A 36 -3.02 7.14 -10.43
N GLU A 37 -3.51 6.90 -11.65
CA GLU A 37 -3.77 5.53 -12.16
C GLU A 37 -2.48 4.71 -12.26
N GLN A 38 -1.42 5.28 -12.82
CA GLN A 38 -0.12 4.59 -12.89
C GLN A 38 0.41 4.25 -11.49
N PHE A 39 0.19 5.12 -10.51
CA PHE A 39 0.58 4.85 -9.13
C PHE A 39 -0.25 3.70 -8.52
N LYS A 40 -1.57 3.65 -8.77
CA LYS A 40 -2.43 2.53 -8.35
C LYS A 40 -1.94 1.19 -8.92
N GLU A 41 -1.64 1.16 -10.22
CA GLU A 41 -1.12 -0.03 -10.90
C GLU A 41 0.20 -0.50 -10.29
N ASN A 42 1.15 0.43 -10.10
CA ASN A 42 2.44 0.13 -9.45
C ASN A 42 2.26 -0.42 -8.03
N ILE A 43 1.33 0.14 -7.26
CA ILE A 43 1.02 -0.38 -5.92
C ILE A 43 0.49 -1.80 -6.02
N LEU A 44 -0.51 -2.08 -6.84
CA LEU A 44 -1.04 -3.44 -6.99
C LEU A 44 0.05 -4.44 -7.42
N GLU A 45 0.86 -4.09 -8.42
CA GLU A 45 1.97 -4.92 -8.88
C GLU A 45 2.97 -5.25 -7.74
N LEU A 46 3.28 -4.26 -6.88
CA LEU A 46 4.15 -4.50 -5.72
C LEU A 46 3.57 -5.49 -4.72
N PHE A 47 2.28 -5.37 -4.39
CA PHE A 47 1.62 -6.30 -3.47
C PHE A 47 1.52 -7.71 -4.06
N GLU A 48 1.17 -7.82 -5.34
CA GLU A 48 1.03 -9.10 -6.03
C GLU A 48 2.37 -9.83 -6.12
N ASN A 49 3.44 -9.10 -6.48
CA ASN A 49 4.78 -9.66 -6.55
C ASN A 49 5.30 -10.09 -5.16
N GLN A 50 5.11 -9.26 -4.12
CA GLN A 50 5.59 -9.58 -2.78
C GLN A 50 4.90 -10.81 -2.19
N TYR A 51 3.59 -10.91 -2.37
CA TYR A 51 2.77 -11.89 -1.65
C TYR A 51 2.28 -13.05 -2.53
N ASN A 52 2.67 -13.07 -3.80
CA ASN A 52 2.33 -14.10 -4.79
C ASN A 52 0.83 -14.45 -4.83
N GLN A 53 -0.02 -13.42 -4.73
CA GLN A 53 -1.47 -13.55 -4.75
C GLN A 53 -2.11 -12.26 -5.28
N PRO A 54 -3.31 -12.32 -5.87
CA PRO A 54 -3.95 -11.15 -6.44
C PRO A 54 -4.54 -10.22 -5.38
N PHE A 55 -4.44 -8.91 -5.63
CA PHE A 55 -5.00 -7.86 -4.79
C PHE A 55 -5.94 -6.96 -5.59
N LYS A 56 -6.77 -6.22 -4.87
CA LYS A 56 -7.58 -5.14 -5.46
C LYS A 56 -7.54 -3.92 -4.56
N ILE A 57 -7.63 -2.74 -5.15
CA ILE A 57 -7.91 -1.50 -4.42
C ILE A 57 -9.42 -1.41 -4.24
N SER A 58 -9.90 -1.52 -3.00
CA SER A 58 -11.33 -1.41 -2.69
C SER A 58 -11.77 0.03 -2.49
N ASP A 59 -10.85 0.91 -2.11
CA ASP A 59 -11.10 2.35 -2.00
C ASP A 59 -9.79 3.13 -2.22
N PHE A 60 -9.93 4.30 -2.83
CA PHE A 60 -8.83 5.20 -3.18
C PHE A 60 -9.24 6.65 -3.04
N LYS A 61 -8.36 7.44 -2.42
CA LYS A 61 -8.49 8.89 -2.35
C LYS A 61 -7.16 9.56 -2.62
N TYR A 62 -7.18 10.60 -3.43
CA TYR A 62 -6.05 11.52 -3.60
C TYR A 62 -6.47 12.91 -3.16
N GLU A 63 -5.72 13.48 -2.21
CA GLU A 63 -5.93 14.83 -1.70
C GLU A 63 -4.67 15.65 -1.91
N TYR A 64 -4.78 16.79 -2.58
CA TYR A 64 -3.66 17.70 -2.81
C TYR A 64 -3.91 19.03 -2.11
N GLY A 65 -2.95 19.48 -1.30
CA GLY A 65 -3.14 20.70 -0.52
C GLY A 65 -1.90 21.13 0.26
N THR A 66 -2.12 22.11 1.13
CA THR A 66 -1.11 22.63 2.03
C THR A 66 -1.09 21.82 3.33
N HIS A 67 0.09 21.31 3.67
CA HIS A 67 0.34 20.51 4.85
C HIS A 67 1.33 21.22 5.77
N TRP A 68 1.12 21.11 7.07
CA TRP A 68 2.03 21.65 8.08
C TRP A 68 3.24 20.74 8.22
N LYS A 69 4.45 21.30 8.09
CA LYS A 69 5.70 20.53 8.24
C LYS A 69 5.91 20.06 9.66
N ASP A 70 5.50 20.87 10.64
CA ASP A 70 5.62 20.58 12.06
C ASP A 70 4.25 20.60 12.73
N LYS A 71 3.84 19.45 13.27
CA LYS A 71 2.57 19.29 14.01
C LYS A 71 2.63 19.87 15.42
N SER A 72 3.82 20.20 15.93
CA SER A 72 4.04 20.77 17.28
C SER A 72 4.08 22.30 17.28
N CYS A 73 4.05 22.93 16.10
CA CYS A 73 4.12 24.36 15.97
C CYS A 73 2.83 25.03 16.48
N VAL A 74 2.96 25.80 17.56
CA VAL A 74 1.85 26.37 18.34
C VAL A 74 1.17 27.55 17.64
N ILE A 75 1.91 28.27 16.79
CA ILE A 75 1.43 29.47 16.08
C ILE A 75 1.30 29.15 14.60
N ALA A 76 0.10 28.74 14.18
CA ALA A 76 -0.20 28.30 12.81
C ALA A 76 0.27 29.26 11.70
N SER A 77 0.26 30.58 11.93
CA SER A 77 0.71 31.57 10.94
C SER A 77 2.22 31.56 10.67
N MET A 78 3.03 30.99 11.57
CA MET A 78 4.50 30.95 11.46
C MET A 78 5.04 29.56 11.11
N CYS A 79 4.17 28.55 11.02
CA CYS A 79 4.61 27.18 10.79
C CYS A 79 5.02 26.99 9.32
N PRO A 80 6.18 26.36 9.06
CA PRO A 80 6.58 26.03 7.70
C PRO A 80 5.53 25.12 7.08
N LYS A 81 5.08 25.52 5.89
CA LYS A 81 4.09 24.81 5.08
C LYS A 81 4.78 24.12 3.92
N GLU A 82 4.27 22.96 3.56
CA GLU A 82 4.65 22.23 2.36
C GLU A 82 3.39 21.96 1.54
N ILE A 83 3.51 21.92 0.21
CA ILE A 83 2.39 21.60 -0.67
C ILE A 83 2.70 20.26 -1.30
N TYR A 84 1.81 19.29 -1.11
CA TYR A 84 1.94 17.97 -1.71
C TYR A 84 0.57 17.29 -1.73
N GLY A 85 0.47 16.19 -2.46
CA GLY A 85 -0.66 15.29 -2.45
C GLY A 85 -0.46 14.07 -1.57
N THR A 86 -1.55 13.50 -1.11
CA THR A 86 -1.58 12.31 -0.28
C THR A 86 -2.46 11.28 -0.95
N TYR A 87 -1.88 10.13 -1.27
CA TYR A 87 -2.60 8.94 -1.70
C TYR A 87 -3.04 8.15 -0.47
N SER A 88 -4.31 7.79 -0.42
CA SER A 88 -4.88 6.91 0.59
C SER A 88 -5.53 5.72 -0.11
N PHE A 89 -5.10 4.50 0.23
CA PHE A 89 -5.59 3.25 -0.32
C PHE A 89 -6.18 2.37 0.77
N TYR A 90 -7.23 1.66 0.41
CA TYR A 90 -7.60 0.41 1.02
C TYR A 90 -7.40 -0.72 0.01
N ILE A 91 -6.52 -1.65 0.35
CA ILE A 91 -6.10 -2.76 -0.52
C ILE A 91 -6.57 -4.06 0.12
N GLU A 92 -7.25 -4.91 -0.65
CA GLU A 92 -7.80 -6.19 -0.19
C GLU A 92 -7.12 -7.36 -0.89
N ALA A 93 -6.72 -8.37 -0.12
CA ALA A 93 -6.30 -9.65 -0.69
C ALA A 93 -7.53 -10.38 -1.23
N ILE A 94 -7.58 -10.67 -2.53
CA ILE A 94 -8.78 -11.28 -3.15
C ILE A 94 -9.04 -12.68 -2.60
N LYS A 95 -7.98 -13.47 -2.37
CA LYS A 95 -8.07 -14.83 -1.83
C LYS A 95 -8.39 -14.86 -0.33
N ASN A 96 -8.18 -13.75 0.39
CA ASN A 96 -8.46 -13.64 1.81
C ASN A 96 -8.97 -12.23 2.21
N PRO A 97 -10.25 -11.90 1.94
CA PRO A 97 -10.77 -10.53 2.05
C PRO A 97 -10.81 -9.92 3.46
N ILE A 98 -10.50 -10.69 4.51
CA ILE A 98 -10.31 -10.12 5.87
C ILE A 98 -9.05 -9.25 5.94
N ILE A 99 -8.10 -9.50 5.04
CA ILE A 99 -6.85 -8.74 4.94
C ILE A 99 -7.14 -7.45 4.19
N LYS A 100 -7.29 -6.39 4.97
CA LYS A 100 -7.53 -5.02 4.48
C LYS A 100 -6.35 -4.15 4.89
N ILE A 101 -5.53 -3.80 3.92
CA ILE A 101 -4.31 -3.03 4.12
C ILE A 101 -4.64 -1.56 3.86
N LYS A 102 -4.45 -0.73 4.88
CA LYS A 102 -4.52 0.72 4.74
C LYS A 102 -3.13 1.27 4.45
N LEU A 103 -2.98 1.94 3.31
CA LEU A 103 -1.74 2.61 2.93
C LEU A 103 -2.02 4.09 2.74
N VAL A 104 -1.27 4.94 3.44
CA VAL A 104 -1.31 6.40 3.25
C VAL A 104 0.09 6.86 2.93
N ILE A 105 0.27 7.53 1.79
CA ILE A 105 1.57 8.00 1.36
C ILE A 105 1.51 9.33 0.64
N ASN A 106 2.51 10.18 0.87
CA ASN A 106 2.63 11.46 0.21
C ASN A 106 3.11 11.26 -1.25
N ASP A 107 2.73 12.12 -2.18
CA ASP A 107 3.17 12.10 -3.58
C ASP A 107 4.53 12.76 -3.79
N LYS A 108 5.47 12.48 -2.88
CA LYS A 108 6.84 12.99 -2.94
C LYS A 108 7.75 11.99 -3.63
N LYS A 109 8.87 12.49 -4.16
CA LYS A 109 9.96 11.65 -4.67
C LYS A 109 10.41 10.66 -3.60
N GLY A 110 10.59 9.41 -4.00
CA GLY A 110 11.02 8.32 -3.10
C GLY A 110 9.89 7.60 -2.37
N SER A 111 8.63 8.04 -2.50
CA SER A 111 7.49 7.38 -1.85
C SER A 111 7.33 5.91 -2.26
N LEU A 112 7.46 5.59 -3.55
CA LEU A 112 7.39 4.19 -4.00
C LEU A 112 8.52 3.33 -3.41
N GLU A 113 9.72 3.91 -3.31
CA GLU A 113 10.89 3.25 -2.75
C GLU A 113 10.73 3.00 -1.24
N PHE A 114 10.15 3.97 -0.53
CA PHE A 114 9.80 3.80 0.88
C PHE A 114 8.82 2.63 1.08
N ILE A 115 7.81 2.50 0.22
CA ILE A 115 6.87 1.38 0.30
C ILE A 115 7.59 0.06 0.12
N LYS A 116 8.40 -0.05 -0.95
CA LYS A 116 9.19 -1.25 -1.27
C LYS A 116 10.09 -1.69 -0.12
N ASN A 117 10.77 -0.75 0.52
CA ASN A 117 11.84 -1.09 1.47
C ASN A 117 11.38 -1.17 2.93
N HIS A 118 10.21 -0.64 3.27
CA HIS A 118 9.78 -0.53 4.67
C HIS A 118 8.36 -1.01 4.95
N PHE A 119 7.43 -0.82 4.00
CA PHE A 119 6.03 -1.13 4.25
C PHE A 119 5.64 -2.52 3.76
N ILE A 120 6.05 -2.86 2.54
CA ILE A 120 5.49 -4.00 1.81
C ILE A 120 5.79 -5.33 2.48
N ASP A 121 6.91 -5.49 3.18
CA ASP A 121 7.23 -6.78 3.80
C ASP A 121 6.25 -7.15 4.92
N THR A 122 5.78 -6.18 5.68
CA THR A 122 5.00 -6.44 6.91
C THR A 122 3.51 -6.15 6.77
N ALA A 123 3.07 -5.55 5.66
CA ALA A 123 1.72 -5.03 5.50
C ALA A 123 0.62 -6.10 5.68
N TYR A 124 0.81 -7.29 5.12
CA TYR A 124 -0.17 -8.38 5.19
C TYR A 124 -0.39 -8.86 6.64
N CYS A 125 0.70 -9.20 7.33
CA CYS A 125 0.62 -9.75 8.69
C CYS A 125 0.30 -8.68 9.74
N SER A 126 0.65 -7.43 9.47
CA SER A 126 0.15 -6.28 10.24
C SER A 126 -1.36 -6.13 10.11
N SER A 127 -1.90 -6.26 8.89
CA SER A 127 -3.34 -6.17 8.66
C SER A 127 -4.12 -7.34 9.28
N LEU A 128 -3.53 -8.54 9.34
CA LEU A 128 -4.10 -9.65 10.09
C LEU A 128 -4.13 -9.36 11.61
N ALA A 129 -3.08 -8.74 12.14
CA ALA A 129 -3.04 -8.29 13.54
C ALA A 129 -4.17 -7.28 13.82
N ASP A 130 -4.35 -6.29 12.93
CA ASP A 130 -5.39 -5.28 13.04
C ASP A 130 -6.79 -5.91 12.98
N TYR A 131 -7.01 -6.88 12.10
CA TYR A 131 -8.27 -7.61 12.05
C TYR A 131 -8.57 -8.35 13.36
N TYR A 132 -7.57 -8.95 14.01
CA TYR A 132 -7.75 -9.51 15.35
C TYR A 132 -8.11 -8.46 16.40
N LEU A 133 -7.51 -7.26 16.34
CA LEU A 133 -7.87 -6.17 17.25
C LEU A 133 -9.32 -5.69 17.00
N LEU A 134 -9.79 -5.69 15.76
CA LEU A 134 -11.18 -5.40 15.44
C LEU A 134 -12.14 -6.45 16.01
N LEU A 135 -11.79 -7.74 15.90
CA LEU A 135 -12.56 -8.83 16.53
C LEU A 135 -12.63 -8.66 18.05
N ALA A 136 -11.51 -8.32 18.70
CA ALA A 136 -11.46 -8.10 20.14
C ALA A 136 -12.39 -6.96 20.60
N ASN A 137 -12.53 -5.92 19.77
CA ASN A 137 -13.40 -4.78 20.00
C ASN A 137 -14.83 -4.98 19.48
N LYS A 138 -15.19 -6.19 19.03
CA LYS A 138 -16.51 -6.53 18.44
C LYS A 138 -16.89 -5.65 17.23
N ASN A 139 -15.87 -5.12 16.53
CA ASN A 139 -16.02 -4.27 15.35
C ASN A 139 -15.85 -5.05 14.03
N ALA A 140 -15.74 -6.38 14.11
CA ALA A 140 -15.64 -7.25 12.96
C ALA A 140 -16.40 -8.57 13.20
N VAL A 141 -16.87 -9.17 12.12
CA VAL A 141 -17.47 -10.51 12.14
C VAL A 141 -16.37 -11.54 12.03
N ILE A 142 -16.42 -12.59 12.86
CA ILE A 142 -15.45 -13.69 12.82
C ILE A 142 -15.53 -14.41 11.47
N ASN A 143 -14.37 -14.55 10.82
CA ASN A 143 -14.22 -15.39 9.64
C ASN A 143 -13.06 -16.38 9.88
N GLN A 144 -13.39 -17.55 10.43
CA GLN A 144 -12.39 -18.54 10.83
C GLN A 144 -11.54 -19.03 9.66
N LYS A 145 -12.15 -19.28 8.50
CA LYS A 145 -11.43 -19.69 7.28
C LYS A 145 -10.40 -18.65 6.86
N GLY A 146 -10.78 -17.37 6.87
CA GLY A 146 -9.88 -16.28 6.53
C GLY A 146 -8.73 -16.14 7.53
N LEU A 147 -9.03 -16.30 8.83
CA LEU A 147 -8.01 -16.32 9.88
C LEU A 147 -7.00 -17.44 9.62
N ASP A 148 -7.46 -18.67 9.45
CA ASP A 148 -6.58 -19.83 9.22
C ASP A 148 -5.69 -19.65 7.98
N ILE A 149 -6.23 -19.08 6.88
CA ILE A 149 -5.46 -18.76 5.67
C ILE A 149 -4.39 -17.71 5.98
N GLY A 150 -4.77 -16.63 6.66
CA GLY A 150 -3.86 -15.54 7.00
C GLY A 150 -2.74 -15.97 7.95
N GLU A 151 -3.08 -16.77 8.97
CA GLU A 151 -2.10 -17.29 9.94
C GLU A 151 -1.09 -18.20 9.27
N LYS A 152 -1.56 -19.18 8.48
CA LYS A 152 -0.68 -20.08 7.73
C LYS A 152 0.27 -19.31 6.81
N TYR A 153 -0.24 -18.28 6.14
CA TYR A 153 0.59 -17.43 5.31
C TYR A 153 1.67 -16.72 6.14
N CYS A 154 1.29 -16.02 7.20
CA CYS A 154 2.23 -15.29 8.05
C CYS A 154 3.27 -16.18 8.73
N ASP A 155 2.86 -17.36 9.21
CA ASP A 155 3.78 -18.36 9.75
C ASP A 155 4.76 -18.87 8.68
N SER A 156 4.31 -19.07 7.43
CA SER A 156 5.17 -19.55 6.34
C SER A 156 6.29 -18.58 5.96
N ILE A 157 6.11 -17.29 6.21
CA ILE A 157 7.11 -16.25 5.98
C ILE A 157 7.82 -15.81 7.28
N GLY A 158 7.60 -16.53 8.38
CA GLY A 158 8.24 -16.27 9.68
C GLY A 158 7.80 -14.97 10.36
N GLN A 159 6.63 -14.42 10.02
CA GLN A 159 6.13 -13.17 10.57
C GLN A 159 5.13 -13.38 11.70
N ASP A 160 5.61 -13.22 12.92
CA ASP A 160 4.84 -13.45 14.14
C ASP A 160 4.01 -12.26 14.62
N PHE A 161 4.04 -11.13 13.89
CA PHE A 161 3.40 -9.90 14.35
C PHE A 161 1.89 -10.07 14.62
N TYR A 162 1.19 -10.83 13.79
CA TYR A 162 -0.25 -11.11 13.95
C TYR A 162 -0.59 -11.82 15.27
N LYS A 163 0.35 -12.59 15.84
CA LYS A 163 0.16 -13.33 17.10
C LYS A 163 -0.11 -12.38 18.27
N LYS A 164 0.41 -11.15 18.22
CA LYS A 164 0.10 -10.10 19.21
C LYS A 164 -1.38 -9.74 19.19
N GLY A 165 -1.94 -9.47 18.01
CA GLY A 165 -3.37 -9.23 17.82
C GLY A 165 -4.21 -10.43 18.27
N LYS A 166 -3.85 -11.64 17.83
CA LYS A 166 -4.53 -12.89 18.22
C LYS A 166 -4.61 -13.04 19.74
N LYS A 167 -3.51 -12.79 20.45
CA LYS A 167 -3.48 -12.86 21.93
C LYS A 167 -4.45 -11.88 22.58
N VAL A 168 -4.61 -10.67 22.05
CA VAL A 168 -5.57 -9.67 22.55
C VAL A 168 -7.00 -10.18 22.36
N TYR A 169 -7.32 -10.70 21.17
CA TYR A 169 -8.63 -11.29 20.88
C TYR A 169 -8.98 -12.48 21.78
N LEU A 170 -8.05 -13.43 21.96
CA LEU A 170 -8.29 -14.57 22.84
C LEU A 170 -8.55 -14.14 24.29
N LYS A 171 -7.86 -13.08 24.76
CA LYS A 171 -8.13 -12.52 26.09
C LYS A 171 -9.51 -11.85 26.19
N SER A 172 -10.01 -11.24 25.12
CA SER A 172 -11.35 -10.61 25.13
C SER A 172 -12.49 -11.62 25.17
N LEU A 173 -12.27 -12.88 24.77
CA LEU A 173 -13.28 -13.94 24.86
C LEU A 173 -13.50 -14.45 26.29
N ASN A 174 -12.52 -14.24 27.18
CA ASN A 174 -12.57 -14.65 28.59
C ASN A 174 -13.07 -13.53 29.51
N LYS A 175 -13.61 -12.43 28.95
CA LYS A 175 -14.21 -11.31 29.67
C LYS A 175 -15.72 -11.31 29.45
#